data_AF-A0A916DTQ3-F1
#
_entry.id   AF-A0A916DTQ3-F1
#
_cell.length_a   1.000
_cell.length_b   1.000
_cell.length_c   1.000
_cell.angle_alpha   90.00
_cell.angle_beta   90.00
_cell.angle_gamma   90.00
#
_symmetry.space_group_name_H-M   'P 1'
#
loop_
_entity.id
_entity.type
_entity.pdbx_description
1 polymer ?
#
loop_
_entity_poly.entity_id
_entity_poly.type
_entity_poly.pdbx_seq_one_letter_code
_entity_poly.pdbx_strand_id
1 'polypeptide(L)'
;MPHYFSSGETSDEISEELRAWLRLSLEPELAPAQARQLLAACGLPPQIYQSSVQTLSRHIPTELAVQLSQEPLDELQAQVEQAVEWLKQPNHHVVTLADPTYPASLLDLHDAPLLLYANGDLGVLQRKGLAIVGARNATQSGQETATDFAATLASRGWCIISGLASGIDQAAHKGALKAGPPSAGTIAVMGTGLDLVYPAAHRDLAHQISAHGLLLSEFPLGTRAMPHHFPRRNRIVAALAKGVLVVEAAKQSGSLITARLAGELGREVFAIPGSIHSPLARG
;
A
#
# COMPACT_ATOMS: atom_id res chain seq x y z
N MET A 1 -18.34 -8.22 20.00
CA MET A 1 -18.58 -6.76 20.02
C MET A 1 -17.52 -6.14 19.13
N PRO A 2 -17.88 -5.51 18.01
CA PRO A 2 -16.91 -4.96 17.08
C PRO A 2 -16.37 -3.63 17.61
N HIS A 3 -15.06 -3.56 17.87
CA HIS A 3 -14.39 -2.29 18.15
C HIS A 3 -14.25 -1.53 16.82
N TYR A 4 -15.21 -0.65 16.56
CA TYR A 4 -15.04 0.43 15.60
C TYR A 4 -14.00 1.39 16.17
N PHE A 5 -12.80 1.45 15.59
CA PHE A 5 -11.96 2.65 15.72
C PHE A 5 -12.51 3.73 14.76
N SER A 6 -13.71 4.23 15.08
CA SER A 6 -14.29 5.41 14.45
C SER A 6 -14.87 6.30 15.54
N SER A 7 -14.14 7.40 15.81
CA SER A 7 -14.67 8.69 16.25
C SER A 7 -15.67 8.68 17.41
N GLY A 8 -15.19 8.85 18.64
CA GLY A 8 -16.11 9.23 19.73
C GLY A 8 -15.63 9.17 21.17
N GLU A 9 -14.47 8.59 21.47
CA GLU A 9 -14.00 8.46 22.86
C GLU A 9 -12.59 9.04 22.97
N THR A 10 -12.48 10.18 23.67
CA THR A 10 -11.26 10.81 24.23
C THR A 10 -9.94 10.41 23.55
N SER A 11 -9.70 11.03 22.40
CA SER A 11 -8.53 10.84 21.53
C SER A 11 -7.27 11.50 22.10
N ASP A 12 -6.55 10.84 22.99
CA ASP A 12 -5.14 11.21 23.25
C ASP A 12 -4.18 10.02 23.43
N GLU A 13 -4.68 8.78 23.55
CA GLU A 13 -3.81 7.61 23.76
C GLU A 13 -3.99 6.55 22.68
N ILE A 14 -2.97 6.37 21.84
CA ILE A 14 -2.88 5.25 20.90
C ILE A 14 -2.75 3.95 21.70
N SER A 15 -3.56 2.94 21.36
CA SER A 15 -3.61 1.69 22.12
C SER A 15 -2.27 0.95 22.14
N GLU A 16 -1.98 0.30 23.27
CA GLU A 16 -0.84 -0.62 23.41
C GLU A 16 -0.84 -1.73 22.35
N GLU A 17 -2.03 -2.16 21.91
CA GLU A 17 -2.15 -3.10 20.80
C GLU A 17 -1.58 -2.54 19.49
N LEU A 18 -1.90 -1.29 19.13
CA LEU A 18 -1.39 -0.68 17.91
C LEU A 18 0.13 -0.44 17.99
N ARG A 19 0.64 -0.04 19.16
CA ARG A 19 2.09 0.05 19.42
C ARG A 19 2.78 -1.30 19.20
N ALA A 20 2.18 -2.38 19.69
CA ALA A 20 2.70 -3.74 19.49
C ALA A 20 2.63 -4.18 18.01
N TRP A 21 1.61 -3.79 17.25
CA TRP A 21 1.54 -4.00 15.79
C TRP A 21 2.66 -3.25 15.05
N LEU A 22 2.87 -1.98 15.38
CA LEU A 22 3.96 -1.17 14.82
C LEU A 22 5.31 -1.82 15.12
N ARG A 23 5.56 -2.19 16.38
CA ARG A 23 6.76 -2.93 16.78
C ARG A 23 6.95 -4.18 15.93
N LEU A 24 5.92 -5.03 15.84
CA LEU A 24 6.00 -6.32 15.13
C LEU A 24 6.33 -6.15 13.65
N SER A 25 5.83 -5.07 13.02
CA SER A 25 6.13 -4.76 11.62
C SER A 25 7.55 -4.26 11.37
N LEU A 26 8.24 -3.81 12.42
CA LEU A 26 9.57 -3.22 12.38
C LEU A 26 10.66 -4.18 12.90
N GLU A 27 10.28 -5.31 13.49
CA GLU A 27 11.21 -6.30 14.04
C GLU A 27 12.22 -6.75 12.96
N PRO A 28 13.53 -6.54 13.17
CA PRO A 28 14.55 -6.93 12.21
C PRO A 28 14.46 -8.42 11.89
N GLU A 29 14.65 -8.75 10.61
CA GLU A 29 14.70 -10.12 10.10
C GLU A 29 13.43 -10.96 10.28
N LEU A 30 12.37 -10.41 10.87
CA LEU A 30 11.08 -11.07 10.97
C LEU A 30 10.32 -10.94 9.65
N ALA A 31 10.23 -12.02 8.89
CA ALA A 31 9.49 -12.04 7.63
C ALA A 31 7.96 -11.99 7.89
N PRO A 32 7.16 -11.35 7.01
CA PRO A 32 5.70 -11.31 7.17
C PRO A 32 5.05 -12.70 7.31
N ALA A 33 5.58 -13.72 6.64
CA ALA A 33 5.09 -15.09 6.78
C ALA A 33 5.28 -15.66 8.20
N GLN A 34 6.43 -15.39 8.83
CA GLN A 34 6.73 -15.80 10.21
C GLN A 34 5.82 -15.05 11.19
N ALA A 35 5.68 -13.73 11.02
CA ALA A 35 4.77 -12.95 11.85
C ALA A 35 3.31 -13.42 11.74
N ARG A 36 2.83 -13.78 10.53
CA ARG A 36 1.49 -14.39 10.37
C ARG A 36 1.35 -15.74 11.06
N GLN A 37 2.39 -16.57 11.05
CA GLN A 37 2.39 -17.83 11.82
C GLN A 37 2.26 -17.58 13.32
N LEU A 38 2.98 -16.58 13.84
CA LEU A 38 2.87 -16.16 15.24
C LEU A 38 1.47 -15.62 15.55
N LEU A 39 0.90 -14.77 14.69
CA LEU A 39 -0.45 -14.25 14.87
C LEU A 39 -1.49 -15.37 14.95
N ALA A 40 -1.35 -16.40 14.10
CA ALA A 40 -2.25 -17.56 14.11
C ALA A 40 -2.09 -18.46 15.35
N ALA A 41 -0.87 -18.59 15.87
CA ALA A 41 -0.55 -19.51 16.97
C ALA A 41 -0.68 -18.88 18.37
N CYS A 42 -0.31 -17.60 18.49
CA CYS A 42 -0.18 -16.90 19.77
C CYS A 42 -1.22 -15.80 19.97
N GLY A 43 -1.93 -15.37 18.92
CA GLY A 43 -2.90 -14.28 18.97
C GLY A 43 -2.30 -12.94 18.54
N LEU A 44 -2.91 -11.84 18.98
CA LEU A 44 -2.50 -10.48 18.59
C LEU A 44 -1.10 -10.12 19.15
N PRO A 45 -0.44 -9.07 18.65
CA PRO A 45 0.94 -8.75 19.02
C PRO A 45 1.22 -8.63 20.53
N PRO A 46 0.35 -8.06 21.37
CA PRO A 46 0.58 -8.06 22.82
C PRO A 46 0.78 -9.47 23.40
N GLN A 47 0.00 -10.45 22.94
CA GLN A 47 0.13 -11.85 23.36
C GLN A 47 1.41 -12.51 22.82
N ILE A 48 1.87 -12.11 21.63
CA ILE A 48 3.16 -12.57 21.07
C ILE A 48 4.30 -12.12 22.00
N TYR A 49 4.34 -10.86 22.42
CA TYR A 49 5.39 -10.33 23.29
C TYR A 49 5.33 -10.86 24.73
N GLN A 50 4.15 -11.32 25.18
CA GLN A 50 3.99 -12.00 26.48
C GLN A 50 4.32 -13.51 26.42
N SER A 51 4.51 -14.07 25.23
CA SER A 51 4.76 -15.50 25.06
C SER A 51 6.20 -15.88 25.42
N SER A 52 6.37 -17.08 25.98
CA SER A 52 7.70 -17.61 26.30
C SER A 52 8.51 -17.89 25.03
N VAL A 53 9.84 -17.78 25.11
CA VAL A 53 10.77 -18.18 24.03
C VAL A 53 10.46 -19.60 23.54
N GLN A 54 10.18 -20.54 24.46
CA GLN A 54 9.85 -21.92 24.10
C GLN A 54 8.59 -22.05 23.24
N THR A 55 7.60 -21.18 23.46
CA THR A 55 6.38 -21.14 22.64
C THR A 55 6.69 -20.58 21.26
N LEU A 56 7.40 -19.44 21.19
CA LEU A 56 7.74 -18.76 19.95
C LEU A 56 8.65 -19.62 19.05
N SER A 57 9.66 -20.27 19.62
CA SER A 57 10.62 -21.15 18.92
C SER A 57 9.98 -22.36 18.22
N ARG A 58 8.69 -22.66 18.46
CA ARG A 58 7.96 -23.70 17.70
C ARG A 58 7.56 -23.23 16.30
N HIS A 59 7.56 -21.92 16.06
CA HIS A 59 7.06 -21.31 14.84
C HIS A 59 8.13 -20.52 14.09
N ILE A 60 9.13 -20.00 14.79
CA ILE A 60 10.21 -19.18 14.24
C ILE A 60 11.58 -19.65 14.77
N PRO A 61 12.70 -19.28 14.09
CA PRO A 61 14.04 -19.51 14.60
C PRO A 61 14.21 -19.04 16.05
N THR A 62 15.02 -19.77 16.82
CA THR A 62 15.22 -19.50 18.26
C THR A 62 15.81 -18.11 18.50
N GLU A 63 16.66 -17.64 17.61
CA GLU A 63 17.27 -16.30 17.68
C GLU A 63 16.19 -15.21 17.62
N LEU A 64 15.22 -15.33 16.70
CA LEU A 64 14.08 -14.41 16.62
C LEU A 64 13.16 -14.55 17.84
N ALA A 65 12.93 -15.78 18.34
CA ALA A 65 12.11 -15.98 19.54
C ALA A 65 12.71 -15.29 20.77
N VAL A 66 14.04 -15.35 20.92
CA VAL A 66 14.75 -14.62 21.98
C VAL A 66 14.63 -13.10 21.76
N GLN A 67 14.84 -12.60 20.54
CA GLN A 67 14.68 -11.18 20.21
C GLN A 67 13.29 -10.65 20.58
N LEU A 68 12.22 -11.34 20.18
CA LEU A 68 10.85 -10.92 20.49
C LEU A 68 10.51 -10.98 21.98
N SER A 69 11.20 -11.80 22.77
CA SER A 69 11.01 -11.88 24.23
C SER A 69 11.71 -10.76 25.02
N GLN A 70 12.55 -9.96 24.35
CA GLN A 70 13.30 -8.87 24.96
C GLN A 70 12.59 -7.53 24.75
N GLU A 71 13.02 -6.51 25.49
CA GLU A 71 12.65 -5.12 25.22
C GLU A 71 13.14 -4.72 23.81
N PRO A 72 12.37 -3.90 23.08
CA PRO A 72 12.78 -3.45 21.75
C PRO A 72 14.04 -2.60 21.83
N LEU A 73 14.84 -2.62 20.76
CA LEU A 73 15.98 -1.71 20.61
C LEU A 73 15.50 -0.25 20.60
N ASP A 74 16.31 0.67 21.16
CA ASP A 74 15.98 2.10 21.23
C ASP A 74 15.58 2.71 19.87
N GLU A 75 16.26 2.31 18.80
CA GLU A 75 15.94 2.77 17.43
C GLU A 75 14.56 2.29 16.98
N LEU A 76 14.20 1.05 17.28
CA LEU A 76 12.89 0.50 16.95
C LEU A 76 11.81 1.20 17.78
N GLN A 77 12.05 1.42 19.07
CA GLN A 77 11.14 2.18 19.93
C GLN A 77 10.93 3.60 19.38
N ALA A 78 12.00 4.28 18.95
CA ALA A 78 11.91 5.61 18.35
C ALA A 78 11.07 5.62 17.06
N GLN A 79 11.17 4.57 16.22
CA GLN A 79 10.33 4.42 15.02
C GLN A 79 8.85 4.19 15.37
N VAL A 80 8.56 3.43 16.41
CA VAL A 80 7.19 3.27 16.93
C VAL A 80 6.64 4.61 17.40
N GLU A 81 7.39 5.37 18.20
CA GLU A 81 6.95 6.70 18.65
C GLU A 81 6.77 7.69 17.49
N GLN A 82 7.65 7.64 16.48
CA GLN A 82 7.49 8.45 15.27
C GLN A 82 6.18 8.15 14.54
N ALA A 83 5.82 6.87 14.42
CA ALA A 83 4.55 6.45 13.81
C ALA A 83 3.34 6.87 14.66
N VAL A 84 3.45 6.75 15.99
CA VAL A 84 2.42 7.21 16.94
C VAL A 84 2.19 8.72 16.82
N GLU A 85 3.25 9.53 16.73
CA GLU A 85 3.12 10.97 16.55
C GLU A 85 2.53 11.33 15.18
N TRP A 86 2.93 10.62 14.12
CA TRP A 86 2.37 10.82 12.79
C TRP A 86 0.87 10.50 12.73
N LEU A 87 0.40 9.53 13.49
CA LEU A 87 -1.02 9.14 13.59
C LEU A 87 -1.90 10.19 14.29
N LYS A 88 -1.32 11.13 15.04
CA LYS A 88 -2.08 12.24 15.66
C LYS A 88 -2.55 13.28 14.63
N GLN A 89 -2.01 13.25 13.42
CA GLN A 89 -2.41 14.16 12.35
C GLN A 89 -3.76 13.72 11.74
N PRO A 90 -4.58 14.67 11.27
CA PRO A 90 -5.88 14.34 10.69
C PRO A 90 -5.73 13.45 9.45
N ASN A 91 -6.66 12.50 9.28
CA ASN A 91 -6.73 11.55 8.17
C ASN A 91 -5.50 10.62 8.02
N HIS A 92 -4.67 10.49 9.06
CA HIS A 92 -3.59 9.53 9.11
C HIS A 92 -4.04 8.27 9.83
N HIS A 93 -3.71 7.11 9.25
CA HIS A 93 -4.20 5.82 9.70
C HIS A 93 -3.11 4.76 9.61
N VAL A 94 -3.22 3.76 10.48
CA VAL A 94 -2.54 2.48 10.33
C VAL A 94 -3.62 1.41 10.28
N VAL A 95 -3.64 0.64 9.20
CA VAL A 95 -4.60 -0.45 8.98
C VAL A 95 -3.85 -1.76 9.16
N THR A 96 -4.13 -2.47 10.27
CA THR A 96 -3.45 -3.73 10.60
C THR A 96 -4.16 -4.93 9.99
N LEU A 97 -3.51 -6.08 9.92
CA LEU A 97 -4.10 -7.32 9.40
C LEU A 97 -5.31 -7.82 10.23
N ALA A 98 -5.49 -7.32 11.47
CA ALA A 98 -6.65 -7.59 12.30
C ALA A 98 -7.80 -6.58 12.11
N ASP A 99 -7.57 -5.51 11.34
CA ASP A 99 -8.57 -4.47 11.10
C ASP A 99 -9.59 -4.93 10.03
N PRO A 100 -10.91 -4.78 10.27
CA PRO A 100 -11.94 -5.05 9.27
C PRO A 100 -11.79 -4.25 7.97
N THR A 101 -11.12 -3.09 8.01
CA THR A 101 -10.85 -2.25 6.83
C THR A 101 -9.62 -2.71 6.04
N TYR A 102 -8.84 -3.67 6.56
CA TYR A 102 -7.71 -4.25 5.85
C TYR A 102 -8.19 -4.89 4.54
N PRO A 103 -7.61 -4.54 3.38
CA PRO A 103 -8.08 -5.07 2.11
C PRO A 103 -7.84 -6.57 2.02
N ALA A 104 -8.91 -7.37 2.10
CA ALA A 104 -8.84 -8.82 2.04
C ALA A 104 -8.12 -9.35 0.80
N SER A 105 -8.13 -8.60 -0.31
CA SER A 105 -7.43 -8.95 -1.55
C SER A 105 -5.90 -8.96 -1.42
N LEU A 106 -5.34 -8.31 -0.40
CA LEU A 106 -3.92 -8.39 -0.08
C LEU A 106 -3.54 -9.73 0.55
N LEU A 107 -4.49 -10.47 1.13
CA LEU A 107 -4.23 -11.79 1.70
C LEU A 107 -3.91 -12.85 0.63
N ASP A 108 -4.23 -12.57 -0.64
CA ASP A 108 -3.80 -13.38 -1.79
C ASP A 108 -2.27 -13.33 -1.98
N LEU A 109 -1.58 -12.35 -1.37
CA LEU A 109 -0.13 -12.27 -1.37
C LEU A 109 0.49 -13.24 -0.34
N HIS A 110 1.50 -13.98 -0.77
CA HIS A 110 2.31 -14.82 0.12
C HIS A 110 3.05 -14.00 1.19
N ASP A 111 3.32 -12.73 0.92
CA ASP A 111 4.00 -11.77 1.78
C ASP A 111 3.11 -10.56 2.09
N ALA A 112 1.80 -10.79 2.28
CA ALA A 112 0.84 -9.77 2.68
C ALA A 112 1.38 -8.91 3.86
N PRO A 113 1.34 -7.57 3.75
CA PRO A 113 1.92 -6.70 4.78
C PRO A 113 1.12 -6.81 6.09
N LEU A 114 1.81 -6.84 7.23
CA LEU A 114 1.15 -6.93 8.55
C LEU A 114 0.30 -5.71 8.88
N LEU A 115 0.71 -4.55 8.36
CA LEU A 115 -0.02 -3.30 8.45
C LEU A 115 0.28 -2.41 7.25
N LEU A 116 -0.55 -1.40 7.06
CA LEU A 116 -0.40 -0.37 6.04
C LEU A 116 -0.54 1.01 6.69
N TYR A 117 0.36 1.92 6.34
CA TYR A 117 0.19 3.35 6.60
C TYR A 117 -0.73 3.92 5.53
N ALA A 118 -1.69 4.74 5.93
CA ALA A 118 -2.65 5.36 5.02
C ALA A 118 -2.88 6.84 5.36
N ASN A 119 -2.97 7.69 4.34
CA ASN A 119 -3.31 9.12 4.48
C ASN A 119 -4.42 9.50 3.50
N GLY A 120 -5.60 9.81 4.02
CA GLY A 120 -6.81 10.15 3.26
C GLY A 120 -8.03 9.31 3.65
N ASP A 121 -8.97 9.13 2.72
CA ASP A 121 -10.24 8.44 2.95
C ASP A 121 -10.09 6.90 2.86
N LEU A 122 -10.14 6.20 3.99
CA LEU A 122 -10.13 4.73 4.03
C LEU A 122 -11.32 4.09 3.30
N GLY A 123 -12.43 4.80 3.12
CA GLY A 123 -13.60 4.34 2.40
C GLY A 123 -13.32 3.95 0.95
N VAL A 124 -12.26 4.49 0.32
CA VAL A 124 -11.87 4.11 -1.04
C VAL A 124 -11.33 2.68 -1.15
N LEU A 125 -10.82 2.10 -0.05
CA LEU A 125 -10.34 0.71 -0.02
C LEU A 125 -11.47 -0.31 -0.23
N GLN A 126 -12.71 0.08 0.05
CA GLN A 126 -13.90 -0.78 -0.11
C GLN A 126 -14.50 -0.69 -1.52
N ARG A 127 -14.04 0.25 -2.35
CA ARG A 127 -14.52 0.40 -3.73
C ARG A 127 -13.86 -0.64 -4.65
N LYS A 128 -14.53 -0.97 -5.76
CA LYS A 128 -13.92 -1.79 -6.81
C LYS A 128 -12.76 -1.02 -7.45
N GLY A 129 -11.55 -1.56 -7.34
CA GLY A 129 -10.34 -0.95 -7.88
C GLY A 129 -9.95 -1.46 -9.27
N LEU A 130 -9.56 -0.57 -10.17
CA LEU A 130 -8.81 -0.91 -11.39
C LEU A 130 -7.43 -0.25 -11.31
N ALA A 131 -6.37 -1.01 -11.52
CA ALA A 131 -5.05 -0.42 -11.63
C ALA A 131 -4.82 0.11 -13.04
N ILE A 132 -4.27 1.32 -13.15
CA ILE A 132 -3.81 1.87 -14.43
C ILE A 132 -2.31 2.13 -14.30
N VAL A 133 -1.52 1.46 -15.12
CA VAL A 133 -0.05 1.49 -15.06
C VAL A 133 0.56 1.66 -16.44
N GLY A 134 1.79 2.16 -16.49
CA GLY A 134 2.52 2.21 -17.76
C GLY A 134 3.86 2.92 -17.68
N ALA A 135 4.30 3.42 -18.83
CA ALA A 135 5.60 4.02 -19.02
C ALA A 135 5.77 5.31 -18.20
N ARG A 136 6.95 5.47 -17.61
CA ARG A 136 7.34 6.72 -16.92
C ARG A 136 7.55 7.89 -17.87
N ASN A 137 8.06 7.60 -19.07
CA ASN A 137 8.21 8.53 -20.17
C ASN A 137 7.16 8.20 -21.24
N ALA A 138 5.89 8.46 -20.91
CA ALA A 138 4.75 8.15 -21.76
C ALA A 138 4.55 9.22 -22.83
N THR A 139 3.97 8.82 -23.97
CA THR A 139 3.57 9.77 -25.00
C THR A 139 2.43 10.66 -24.52
N GLN A 140 2.23 11.81 -25.17
CA GLN A 140 1.09 12.68 -24.90
C GLN A 140 -0.24 11.92 -25.06
N SER A 141 -0.38 11.15 -26.14
CA SER A 141 -1.56 10.32 -26.40
C SER A 141 -1.76 9.23 -25.33
N GLY A 142 -0.68 8.62 -24.84
CA GLY A 142 -0.74 7.66 -23.74
C GLY A 142 -1.22 8.30 -22.44
N GLN A 143 -0.76 9.51 -22.12
CA GLN A 143 -1.21 10.26 -20.94
C GLN A 143 -2.68 10.67 -21.05
N GLU A 144 -3.12 11.13 -22.22
CA GLU A 144 -4.53 11.45 -22.49
C GLU A 144 -5.41 10.20 -22.33
N THR A 145 -5.00 9.08 -22.92
CA THR A 145 -5.70 7.79 -22.78
C THR A 145 -5.84 7.38 -21.32
N ALA A 146 -4.75 7.42 -20.54
CA ALA A 146 -4.79 7.08 -19.12
C ALA A 146 -5.71 8.02 -18.32
N THR A 147 -5.68 9.31 -18.63
CA THR A 147 -6.53 10.33 -18.01
C THR A 147 -8.01 10.06 -18.28
N ASP A 148 -8.37 9.79 -19.53
CA ASP A 148 -9.76 9.61 -19.96
C ASP A 148 -10.36 8.32 -19.42
N PHE A 149 -9.60 7.22 -19.46
CA PHE A 149 -10.01 5.95 -18.82
C PHE A 149 -10.22 6.14 -17.32
N ALA A 150 -9.28 6.79 -16.63
CA ALA A 150 -9.36 7.01 -15.20
C ALA A 150 -10.58 7.88 -14.81
N ALA A 151 -10.80 9.00 -15.52
CA ALA A 151 -11.96 9.87 -15.28
C ALA A 151 -13.28 9.14 -15.52
N THR A 152 -13.36 8.39 -16.62
CA THR A 152 -14.54 7.63 -17.02
C THR A 152 -14.89 6.53 -16.01
N LEU A 153 -13.88 5.82 -15.48
CA LEU A 153 -14.10 4.78 -14.47
C LEU A 153 -14.44 5.38 -13.09
N ALA A 154 -13.71 6.43 -12.68
CA ALA A 154 -13.97 7.11 -11.41
C ALA A 154 -15.37 7.71 -11.34
N SER A 155 -15.84 8.36 -12.42
CA SER A 155 -17.22 8.87 -12.50
C SER A 155 -18.30 7.78 -12.39
N ARG A 156 -17.94 6.50 -12.56
CA ARG A 156 -18.81 5.33 -12.37
C ARG A 156 -18.58 4.62 -11.04
N GLY A 157 -17.88 5.24 -10.10
CA GLY A 157 -17.65 4.74 -8.75
C GLY A 157 -16.50 3.74 -8.61
N TRP A 158 -15.68 3.54 -9.64
CA TRP A 158 -14.45 2.75 -9.54
C TRP A 158 -13.34 3.55 -8.87
N CYS A 159 -12.48 2.86 -8.11
CA CYS A 159 -11.24 3.44 -7.60
C CYS A 159 -10.10 3.20 -8.59
N ILE A 160 -9.32 4.24 -8.90
CA ILE A 160 -8.12 4.11 -9.72
C ILE A 160 -6.91 3.88 -8.83
N ILE A 161 -6.21 2.76 -9.03
CA ILE A 161 -5.04 2.38 -8.24
C ILE A 161 -3.79 2.57 -9.09
N SER A 162 -2.80 3.29 -8.57
CA SER A 162 -1.53 3.45 -9.30
C SER A 162 -0.40 3.81 -8.33
N GLY A 163 0.79 4.05 -8.89
CA GLY A 163 2.03 4.16 -8.15
C GLY A 163 2.55 5.56 -7.87
N LEU A 164 1.84 6.61 -8.29
CA LEU A 164 2.34 7.98 -8.31
C LEU A 164 3.64 8.20 -9.12
N ALA A 165 4.05 7.27 -9.98
CA ALA A 165 5.20 7.51 -10.87
C ALA A 165 4.89 8.59 -11.92
N SER A 166 5.91 9.16 -12.57
CA SER A 166 5.72 10.03 -13.74
C SER A 166 5.05 9.28 -14.90
N GLY A 167 4.51 10.02 -15.87
CA GLY A 167 3.88 9.43 -17.05
C GLY A 167 2.49 8.88 -16.76
N ILE A 168 2.25 7.60 -17.08
CA ILE A 168 0.91 6.99 -17.02
C ILE A 168 0.31 7.03 -15.61
N ASP A 169 1.08 6.69 -14.57
CA ASP A 169 0.58 6.67 -13.19
C ASP A 169 0.07 8.08 -12.76
N GLN A 170 0.85 9.12 -13.05
CA GLN A 170 0.47 10.51 -12.79
C GLN A 170 -0.82 10.90 -13.54
N ALA A 171 -0.90 10.54 -14.82
CA ALA A 171 -2.07 10.85 -15.65
C ALA A 171 -3.33 10.12 -15.16
N ALA A 172 -3.20 8.86 -14.74
CA ALA A 172 -4.29 8.09 -14.16
C ALA A 172 -4.85 8.75 -12.88
N HIS A 173 -3.99 9.15 -11.95
CA HIS A 173 -4.43 9.85 -10.74
C HIS A 173 -5.12 11.19 -11.06
N LYS A 174 -4.53 11.99 -11.96
CA LYS A 174 -5.14 13.25 -12.40
C LYS A 174 -6.51 13.02 -13.04
N GLY A 175 -6.65 12.00 -13.89
CA GLY A 175 -7.92 11.63 -14.49
C GLY A 175 -8.98 11.23 -13.45
N ALA A 176 -8.61 10.40 -12.48
CA ALA A 176 -9.51 9.99 -11.41
C ALA A 176 -10.02 11.19 -10.58
N LEU A 177 -9.14 12.14 -10.26
CA LEU A 177 -9.47 13.35 -9.51
C LEU A 177 -10.43 14.28 -10.28
N LYS A 178 -10.37 14.29 -11.62
CA LYS A 178 -11.30 15.09 -12.46
C LYS A 178 -12.77 14.68 -12.29
N ALA A 179 -13.06 13.46 -11.83
CA ALA A 179 -14.44 13.02 -11.61
C ALA A 179 -15.15 13.82 -10.49
N GLY A 180 -14.39 14.46 -9.59
CA GLY A 180 -14.91 15.28 -8.49
C GLY A 180 -15.57 14.46 -7.37
N PRO A 181 -15.57 14.94 -6.11
CA PRO A 181 -16.28 14.27 -5.02
C PRO A 181 -17.81 14.16 -5.27
N PRO A 182 -18.50 13.10 -4.78
CA PRO A 182 -17.97 11.96 -4.01
C PRO A 182 -17.41 10.83 -4.91
N SER A 183 -17.54 10.97 -6.22
CA SER A 183 -17.12 9.97 -7.21
C SER A 183 -15.60 9.90 -7.41
N ALA A 184 -14.87 10.96 -7.04
CA ALA A 184 -13.42 10.96 -6.96
C ALA A 184 -12.97 9.80 -6.05
N GLY A 185 -11.99 9.04 -6.53
CA GLY A 185 -11.48 7.88 -5.83
C GLY A 185 -10.22 7.37 -6.49
N THR A 186 -9.09 7.56 -5.82
CA THR A 186 -7.82 7.02 -6.28
C THR A 186 -6.93 6.62 -5.11
N ILE A 187 -6.21 5.51 -5.26
CA ILE A 187 -5.23 5.04 -4.30
C ILE A 187 -3.85 5.14 -4.94
N ALA A 188 -2.97 5.96 -4.37
CA ALA A 188 -1.55 5.98 -4.72
C ALA A 188 -0.77 5.09 -3.76
N VAL A 189 -0.23 3.99 -4.28
CA VAL A 189 0.61 3.08 -3.49
C VAL A 189 2.07 3.51 -3.59
N MET A 190 2.66 3.87 -2.47
CA MET A 190 3.95 4.55 -2.36
C MET A 190 5.13 3.58 -2.20
N GLY A 191 6.27 3.91 -2.80
CA GLY A 191 7.54 3.18 -2.62
C GLY A 191 8.44 3.76 -1.51
N THR A 192 7.84 4.53 -0.61
CA THR A 192 8.45 5.33 0.46
C THR A 192 7.57 5.30 1.70
N GLY A 193 8.09 5.73 2.85
CA GLY A 193 7.25 6.15 3.98
C GLY A 193 6.32 7.29 3.56
N LEU A 194 5.15 7.42 4.20
CA LEU A 194 4.14 8.43 3.84
C LEU A 194 4.50 9.86 4.30
N ASP A 195 5.58 10.02 5.05
CA ASP A 195 6.22 11.31 5.35
C ASP A 195 7.10 11.82 4.18
N LEU A 196 7.31 11.01 3.13
CA LEU A 196 8.11 11.35 1.96
C LEU A 196 7.32 11.13 0.66
N VAL A 197 7.39 12.12 -0.24
CA VAL A 197 6.80 12.00 -1.59
C VAL A 197 7.88 11.80 -2.63
N TYR A 198 7.76 10.72 -3.41
CA TYR A 198 8.62 10.45 -4.56
C TYR A 198 7.79 10.13 -5.82
N PRO A 199 8.09 10.75 -6.98
CA PRO A 199 9.09 11.81 -7.17
C PRO A 199 8.66 13.12 -6.49
N ALA A 200 9.63 13.95 -6.06
CA ALA A 200 9.35 15.19 -5.33
C ALA A 200 8.47 16.19 -6.11
N ALA A 201 8.52 16.14 -7.44
CA ALA A 201 7.66 16.95 -8.31
C ALA A 201 6.15 16.63 -8.18
N HIS A 202 5.79 15.52 -7.52
CA HIS A 202 4.39 15.10 -7.34
C HIS A 202 3.82 15.45 -5.96
N ARG A 203 4.48 16.31 -5.17
CA ARG A 203 3.97 16.76 -3.86
C ARG A 203 2.54 17.30 -3.93
N ASP A 204 2.27 18.20 -4.87
CA ASP A 204 0.93 18.79 -5.03
C ASP A 204 -0.12 17.74 -5.41
N LEU A 205 0.26 16.78 -6.28
CA LEU A 205 -0.63 15.69 -6.66
C LEU A 205 -0.89 14.75 -5.47
N ALA A 206 0.14 14.43 -4.67
CA ALA A 206 -0.03 13.62 -3.47
C ALA A 206 -1.00 14.28 -2.47
N HIS A 207 -0.89 15.60 -2.28
CA HIS A 207 -1.83 16.36 -1.44
C HIS A 207 -3.27 16.32 -1.97
N GLN A 208 -3.45 16.43 -3.30
CA GLN A 208 -4.79 16.31 -3.90
C GLN A 208 -5.35 14.89 -3.72
N ILE A 209 -4.50 13.87 -3.82
CA ILE A 209 -4.90 12.48 -3.59
C ILE A 209 -5.27 12.26 -2.12
N SER A 210 -4.49 12.73 -1.14
CA SER A 210 -4.86 12.55 0.27
C SER A 210 -6.13 13.32 0.66
N ALA A 211 -6.47 14.41 -0.03
CA ALA A 211 -7.70 15.16 0.21
C ALA A 211 -8.97 14.49 -0.36
N HIS A 212 -8.85 13.67 -1.42
CA HIS A 212 -10.00 13.15 -2.18
C HIS A 212 -9.93 11.64 -2.49
N GLY A 213 -8.93 10.97 -1.93
CA GLY A 213 -8.57 9.58 -2.19
C GLY A 213 -7.67 9.09 -1.06
N LEU A 214 -6.67 8.27 -1.38
CA LEU A 214 -5.81 7.65 -0.37
C LEU A 214 -4.36 7.52 -0.86
N LEU A 215 -3.42 7.98 -0.03
CA LEU A 215 -2.03 7.56 -0.11
C LEU A 215 -1.86 6.31 0.76
N LEU A 216 -1.19 5.28 0.26
CA LEU A 216 -1.03 4.01 0.95
C LEU A 216 0.43 3.53 0.87
N SER A 217 0.99 3.02 1.96
CA SER A 217 2.34 2.43 1.97
C SER A 217 2.45 1.28 2.95
N GLU A 218 3.24 0.26 2.60
CA GLU A 218 3.70 -0.75 3.55
C GLU A 218 5.03 -0.38 4.23
N PHE A 219 5.66 0.71 3.80
CA PHE A 219 6.97 1.11 4.30
C PHE A 219 6.85 1.97 5.55
N PRO A 220 7.70 1.75 6.57
CA PRO A 220 7.80 2.63 7.73
C PRO A 220 8.09 4.08 7.35
N LEU A 221 7.72 5.00 8.23
CA LEU A 221 8.08 6.41 8.09
C LEU A 221 9.60 6.58 8.00
N GLY A 222 10.05 7.60 7.27
CA GLY A 222 11.46 7.86 6.97
C GLY A 222 12.04 6.99 5.86
N THR A 223 11.33 5.95 5.41
CA THR A 223 11.82 5.05 4.35
C THR A 223 11.94 5.78 3.01
N ARG A 224 13.17 5.96 2.54
CA ARG A 224 13.48 6.63 1.25
C ARG A 224 13.19 5.74 0.05
N ALA A 225 13.07 6.36 -1.12
CA ALA A 225 12.84 5.66 -2.37
C ALA A 225 14.11 4.88 -2.78
N MET A 226 14.00 3.55 -2.86
CA MET A 226 15.07 2.67 -3.34
C MET A 226 14.59 1.83 -4.53
N PRO A 227 15.46 1.48 -5.51
CA PRO A 227 15.05 0.73 -6.69
C PRO A 227 14.28 -0.57 -6.40
N HIS A 228 14.67 -1.30 -5.35
CA HIS A 228 14.03 -2.56 -4.96
C HIS A 228 12.68 -2.37 -4.22
N HIS A 229 12.33 -1.15 -3.79
CA HIS A 229 11.01 -0.87 -3.22
C HIS A 229 9.91 -0.86 -4.28
N PHE A 230 10.19 -0.46 -5.52
CA PHE A 230 9.15 -0.32 -6.54
C PHE A 230 8.53 -1.66 -6.96
N PRO A 231 9.29 -2.74 -7.21
CA PRO A 231 8.71 -4.06 -7.43
C PRO A 231 7.89 -4.56 -6.24
N ARG A 232 8.37 -4.35 -5.01
CA ARG A 232 7.67 -4.72 -3.78
C ARG A 232 6.35 -3.95 -3.62
N ARG A 233 6.33 -2.65 -3.89
CA ARG A 233 5.09 -1.87 -3.93
C ARG A 233 4.14 -2.32 -5.05
N ASN A 234 4.65 -2.75 -6.20
CA ASN A 234 3.81 -3.12 -7.34
C ASN A 234 2.93 -4.34 -7.07
N ARG A 235 3.34 -5.27 -6.18
CA ARG A 235 2.46 -6.37 -5.77
C ARG A 235 1.23 -5.89 -5.02
N ILE A 236 1.32 -4.81 -4.25
CA ILE A 236 0.17 -4.20 -3.56
C ILE A 236 -0.78 -3.59 -4.59
N VAL A 237 -0.26 -2.86 -5.58
CA VAL A 237 -1.07 -2.32 -6.69
C VAL A 237 -1.83 -3.43 -7.41
N ALA A 238 -1.16 -4.53 -7.77
CA ALA A 238 -1.77 -5.67 -8.43
C ALA A 238 -2.83 -6.37 -7.56
N ALA A 239 -2.54 -6.58 -6.27
CA ALA A 239 -3.42 -7.30 -5.36
C ALA A 239 -4.68 -6.51 -4.97
N LEU A 240 -4.60 -5.18 -4.82
CA LEU A 240 -5.76 -4.33 -4.56
C LEU A 240 -6.73 -4.25 -5.75
N ALA A 241 -6.22 -4.42 -6.97
CA ALA A 241 -7.01 -4.26 -8.18
C ALA A 241 -7.81 -5.53 -8.54
N LYS A 242 -8.97 -5.33 -9.16
CA LYS A 242 -9.72 -6.40 -9.84
C LYS A 242 -9.15 -6.71 -11.22
N GLY A 243 -8.50 -5.74 -11.83
CA GLY A 243 -7.74 -5.89 -13.07
C GLY A 243 -6.74 -4.76 -13.26
N VAL A 244 -5.78 -4.97 -14.16
CA VAL A 244 -4.71 -4.02 -14.48
C VAL A 244 -4.81 -3.60 -15.94
N LEU A 245 -4.94 -2.30 -16.20
CA LEU A 245 -4.83 -1.71 -17.52
C LEU A 245 -3.41 -1.18 -17.75
N VAL A 246 -2.71 -1.78 -18.71
CA VAL A 246 -1.41 -1.32 -19.20
C VAL A 246 -1.63 -0.38 -20.38
N VAL A 247 -1.30 0.91 -20.22
CA VAL A 247 -1.54 1.90 -21.28
C VAL A 247 -0.38 1.97 -22.28
N GLU A 248 0.84 2.07 -21.78
CA GLU A 248 2.07 2.01 -22.59
C GLU A 248 3.14 1.27 -21.80
N ALA A 249 3.88 0.37 -22.45
CA ALA A 249 4.96 -0.36 -21.83
C ALA A 249 6.03 -0.76 -22.86
N ALA A 250 7.28 -0.37 -22.58
CA ALA A 250 8.43 -0.98 -23.22
C ALA A 250 8.68 -2.40 -22.65
N LYS A 251 9.40 -3.26 -23.40
CA LYS A 251 9.69 -4.66 -23.02
C LYS A 251 10.26 -4.87 -21.62
N GLN A 252 10.97 -3.89 -21.06
CA GLN A 252 11.57 -3.94 -19.72
C GLN A 252 10.91 -2.95 -18.74
N SER A 253 9.65 -2.57 -18.99
CA SER A 253 8.92 -1.64 -18.15
C SER A 253 8.54 -2.28 -16.81
N GLY A 254 8.70 -1.53 -15.72
CA GLY A 254 8.20 -1.94 -14.40
C GLY A 254 6.68 -2.14 -14.36
N SER A 255 5.92 -1.54 -15.29
CA SER A 255 4.48 -1.80 -15.43
C SER A 255 4.16 -3.24 -15.84
N LEU A 256 5.05 -3.91 -16.58
CA LEU A 256 4.89 -5.32 -16.96
C LEU A 256 5.06 -6.26 -15.77
N ILE A 257 5.85 -5.85 -14.76
CA ILE A 257 5.93 -6.58 -13.49
C ILE A 257 4.56 -6.57 -12.81
N THR A 258 3.90 -5.42 -12.73
CA THR A 258 2.55 -5.32 -12.16
C THR A 258 1.53 -6.16 -12.93
N ALA A 259 1.56 -6.13 -14.26
CA ALA A 259 0.69 -6.93 -15.11
C ALA A 259 0.90 -8.44 -14.90
N ARG A 260 2.16 -8.89 -14.83
CA ARG A 260 2.50 -10.28 -14.53
C ARG A 260 1.99 -10.70 -13.15
N LEU A 261 2.26 -9.92 -12.11
CA LEU A 261 1.81 -10.20 -10.74
C LEU A 261 0.28 -10.28 -10.67
N ALA A 262 -0.42 -9.41 -11.40
CA ALA A 262 -1.87 -9.45 -11.50
C ALA A 262 -2.37 -10.76 -12.12
N GLY A 263 -1.76 -11.23 -13.21
CA GLY A 263 -2.07 -12.53 -13.81
C GLY A 263 -1.80 -13.70 -12.86
N GLU A 264 -0.69 -13.67 -12.11
CA GLU A 264 -0.36 -14.68 -11.09
C GLU A 264 -1.40 -14.72 -9.94
N LEU A 265 -2.03 -13.57 -9.62
CA LEU A 265 -3.12 -13.43 -8.65
C LEU A 265 -4.52 -13.69 -9.24
N GLY A 266 -4.60 -14.13 -10.50
CA GLY A 266 -5.86 -14.40 -11.18
C GLY A 266 -6.68 -13.14 -11.49
N ARG A 267 -6.03 -11.97 -11.60
CA ARG A 267 -6.66 -10.71 -11.99
C ARG A 267 -6.64 -10.54 -13.51
N GLU A 268 -7.63 -9.84 -14.04
CA GLU A 268 -7.68 -9.54 -15.47
C GLU A 268 -6.56 -8.54 -15.85
N VAL A 269 -5.94 -8.77 -17.00
CA VAL A 269 -4.91 -7.87 -17.55
C VAL A 269 -5.41 -7.35 -18.90
N PHE A 270 -5.51 -6.03 -19.00
CA PHE A 270 -5.89 -5.31 -20.20
C PHE A 270 -4.68 -4.55 -20.72
N ALA A 271 -4.60 -4.38 -22.04
CA ALA A 271 -3.58 -3.57 -22.69
C ALA A 271 -4.22 -2.65 -23.73
N ILE A 272 -3.78 -1.40 -23.76
CA ILE A 272 -4.11 -0.49 -24.85
C ILE A 272 -3.24 -0.87 -26.06
N PRO A 273 -3.85 -1.18 -27.22
CA PRO A 273 -3.07 -1.51 -28.40
C PRO A 273 -2.32 -0.28 -28.92
N GLY A 274 -1.14 -0.50 -29.50
CA GLY A 274 -0.36 0.53 -30.15
C GLY A 274 0.23 0.04 -31.47
N SER A 275 0.86 0.96 -32.20
CA SER A 275 1.61 0.59 -33.41
C SER A 275 2.68 -0.46 -33.10
N ILE A 276 2.77 -1.51 -33.90
CA ILE A 276 3.82 -2.54 -33.79
C ILE A 276 5.25 -1.98 -33.93
N HIS A 277 5.38 -0.77 -34.47
CA HIS A 277 6.66 -0.05 -34.60
C HIS A 277 6.99 0.81 -33.38
N SER A 278 6.02 1.09 -32.51
CA SER A 278 6.22 1.88 -31.29
C SER A 278 7.00 1.06 -30.26
N PRO A 279 8.15 1.52 -29.76
CA PRO A 279 8.86 0.86 -28.66
C PRO A 279 8.02 0.71 -27.38
N LEU A 280 7.08 1.64 -27.17
CA LEU A 280 6.18 1.70 -26.01
C LEU A 280 4.95 0.78 -26.14
N ALA A 281 4.79 0.07 -27.26
CA ALA A 281 3.72 -0.90 -27.48
C ALA A 281 4.23 -2.35 -27.63
N ARG A 282 5.51 -2.60 -27.29
CA ARG A 282 6.15 -3.92 -27.42
C ARG A 282 5.94 -4.84 -26.21
N GLY A 283 5.55 -4.26 -25.08
CA GLY A 283 5.35 -4.94 -23.81
C GLY A 283 4.04 -5.67 -23.72
#